data_AF-A0A3B8ZD36-F1
#
_entry.id   AF-A0A3B8ZD36-F1
#
_cell.length_a   1.000
_cell.length_b   1.000
_cell.length_c   1.000
_cell.angle_alpha   90.00
_cell.angle_beta   90.00
_cell.angle_gamma   90.00
#
_symmetry.space_group_name_H-M   'P 1'
#
loop_
_entity.id
_entity.type
_entity.pdbx_description
1 polymer ?
#
loop_
_entity_poly.entity_id
_entity_poly.type
_entity_poly.pdbx_seq_one_letter_code
_entity_poly.pdbx_strand_id
1 'polypeptide(L)'
;GSVARVQSRSGDIIASGIYCREHPLALRICSTQAPFHLDDDWLTGRLEAAIRLRQSLFQSNTTGWRLVAGEGDGVPGLIVDLYDDTAVMKLDGGAPEDFYQPQAIAQWLSHRLNLSVVVHRQRG
;
A
#
# COMPACT_ATOMS: atom_id res chain seq x y z
N GLY A 1 5.24 2.20 11.92
CA GLY A 1 6.52 2.46 11.24
C GLY A 1 6.67 3.95 11.03
N SER A 2 7.89 4.46 10.83
CA SER A 2 8.12 5.88 10.55
C SER A 2 8.67 6.09 9.14
N VAL A 3 8.47 7.29 8.59
CA VAL A 3 9.09 7.67 7.32
C VAL A 3 10.60 7.85 7.54
N ALA A 4 11.39 7.28 6.64
CA ALA A 4 12.82 7.51 6.55
C ALA A 4 13.23 7.86 5.12
N ARG A 5 14.33 8.61 4.99
CA ARG A 5 14.95 8.98 3.72
C ARG A 5 16.29 8.27 3.59
N VAL A 6 16.60 7.82 2.38
CA VAL A 6 17.91 7.28 2.02
C VAL A 6 18.71 8.39 1.38
N GLN A 7 19.90 8.65 1.91
CA GLN A 7 20.84 9.60 1.36
C GLN A 7 22.04 8.87 0.76
N SER A 8 22.49 9.34 -0.40
CA SER A 8 23.78 8.96 -0.96
C SER A 8 24.92 9.49 -0.08
N ARG A 9 26.15 9.03 -0.35
CA ARG A 9 27.35 9.59 0.32
C ARG A 9 27.56 11.08 0.00
N SER A 10 27.09 11.57 -1.14
CA SER A 10 27.14 12.99 -1.51
C SER A 10 26.09 13.85 -0.79
N GLY A 11 25.15 13.23 -0.07
CA GLY A 11 24.09 13.91 0.68
C GLY A 11 22.74 14.00 -0.04
N ASP A 12 22.68 13.59 -1.30
CA ASP A 12 21.46 13.61 -2.11
C ASP A 12 20.44 12.60 -1.60
N ILE A 13 19.18 13.00 -1.50
CA ILE A 13 18.10 12.05 -1.21
C ILE A 13 17.84 11.23 -2.46
N ILE A 14 17.93 9.92 -2.34
CA ILE A 14 17.73 8.97 -3.46
C ILE A 14 16.48 8.12 -3.30
N ALA A 15 15.93 8.04 -2.08
CA ALA A 15 14.69 7.33 -1.81
C ALA A 15 14.03 7.76 -0.51
N SER A 16 12.74 7.43 -0.37
CA SER A 16 12.04 7.40 0.91
C SER A 16 11.31 6.06 1.11
N GLY A 17 11.10 5.69 2.36
CA GLY A 17 10.51 4.42 2.72
C GLY A 17 10.04 4.34 4.16
N ILE A 18 9.44 3.20 4.50
CA ILE A 18 8.96 2.88 5.85
C ILE A 18 10.08 2.19 6.61
N TYR A 19 10.55 2.83 7.68
CA TYR A 19 11.54 2.26 8.58
C TYR A 19 10.90 1.18 9.47
N CYS A 20 11.53 0.01 9.52
CA CYS A 20 11.08 -1.15 10.28
C CYS A 20 12.08 -1.47 11.39
N ARG A 21 11.84 -0.95 12.60
CA ARG A 21 12.74 -1.12 13.76
C ARG A 21 12.92 -2.59 14.19
N GLU A 22 11.86 -3.38 14.09
CA GLU A 22 11.80 -4.74 14.65
C GLU A 22 12.08 -5.84 13.62
N HIS A 23 12.45 -5.48 12.38
CA HIS A 23 12.59 -6.44 11.28
C HIS A 23 13.99 -6.38 10.66
N PRO A 24 14.58 -7.52 10.22
CA PRO A 24 15.88 -7.54 9.53
C PRO A 24 15.92 -6.67 8.27
N LEU A 25 14.77 -6.53 7.60
CA LEU A 25 14.57 -5.58 6.53
C LEU A 25 14.29 -4.19 7.12
N ALA A 26 15.34 -3.46 7.46
CA ALA A 26 15.27 -2.19 8.19
C ALA A 26 14.48 -1.09 7.47
N LEU A 27 14.37 -1.14 6.14
CA LEU A 27 13.68 -0.12 5.34
C LEU A 27 12.95 -0.76 4.16
N ARG A 28 11.67 -0.40 3.99
CA ARG A 28 10.88 -0.74 2.80
C ARG A 28 10.75 0.49 1.91
N ILE A 29 11.34 0.46 0.72
CA ILE A 29 11.36 1.62 -0.20
C ILE A 29 9.97 1.85 -0.82
N CYS A 30 9.50 3.08 -0.76
CA CYS A 30 8.20 3.54 -1.25
C CYS A 30 8.30 4.46 -2.47
N SER A 31 9.39 5.25 -2.55
CA SER A 31 9.69 6.09 -3.70
C SER A 31 11.18 6.21 -3.91
N THR A 32 11.61 6.16 -5.16
CA THR A 32 12.97 6.48 -5.62
C THR A 32 12.99 7.72 -6.51
N GLN A 33 11.85 8.42 -6.62
CA GLN A 33 11.68 9.61 -7.43
C GLN A 33 11.12 10.75 -6.58
N ALA A 34 11.59 11.96 -6.83
CA ALA A 34 11.05 13.16 -6.20
C ALA A 34 9.60 13.39 -6.66
N PRO A 35 8.72 13.93 -5.80
CA PRO A 35 8.99 14.31 -4.41
C PRO A 35 9.02 13.11 -3.47
N PHE A 36 10.03 12.99 -2.61
CA PHE A 36 10.20 11.87 -1.66
C PHE A 36 9.25 11.92 -0.45
N HIS A 37 8.08 12.54 -0.60
CA HIS A 37 7.04 12.62 0.41
C HIS A 37 6.18 11.36 0.35
N LEU A 38 5.86 10.82 1.53
CA LEU A 38 4.99 9.66 1.70
C LEU A 38 3.75 10.14 2.46
N ASP A 39 2.94 10.94 1.78
CA ASP A 39 1.70 11.54 2.27
C ASP A 39 0.47 10.85 1.65
N ASP A 40 -0.71 11.39 1.96
CA ASP A 40 -1.99 10.83 1.49
C ASP A 40 -2.12 10.90 -0.04
N ASP A 41 -1.53 11.91 -0.69
CA ASP A 41 -1.52 12.06 -2.14
C ASP A 41 -0.65 10.97 -2.80
N TRP A 42 0.53 10.70 -2.23
CA TRP A 42 1.38 9.59 -2.66
C TRP A 42 0.62 8.25 -2.55
N LEU A 43 0.00 7.99 -1.40
CA LEU A 43 -0.70 6.71 -1.17
C LEU A 43 -1.89 6.57 -2.12
N THR A 44 -2.73 7.61 -2.25
CA THR A 44 -3.88 7.63 -3.16
C THR A 44 -3.43 7.41 -4.60
N GLY A 45 -2.35 8.07 -5.03
CA GLY A 45 -1.78 7.88 -6.37
C GLY A 45 -1.35 6.43 -6.65
N ARG A 46 -0.74 5.75 -5.65
CA ARG A 46 -0.36 4.34 -5.76
C ARG A 46 -1.56 3.41 -5.81
N LEU A 47 -2.56 3.62 -4.96
CA LEU A 47 -3.79 2.82 -4.95
C LEU A 47 -4.55 2.95 -6.27
N GLU A 48 -4.68 4.17 -6.80
CA GLU A 48 -5.28 4.42 -8.11
C GLU A 48 -4.50 3.76 -9.26
N ALA A 49 -3.16 3.77 -9.20
CA ALA A 49 -2.34 3.08 -10.19
C ALA A 49 -2.57 1.56 -10.14
N ALA A 50 -2.66 0.98 -8.94
CA ALA A 50 -2.95 -0.44 -8.76
C ALA A 50 -4.34 -0.81 -9.30
N ILE A 51 -5.37 0.00 -9.00
CA ILE A 51 -6.73 -0.16 -9.54
C ILE A 51 -6.71 -0.14 -11.06
N ARG A 52 -6.13 0.90 -11.69
CA ARG A 52 -6.07 1.02 -13.16
C ARG A 52 -5.38 -0.17 -13.81
N LEU A 53 -4.27 -0.62 -13.22
CA LEU A 53 -3.55 -1.79 -13.71
C LEU A 53 -4.47 -3.02 -13.73
N ARG A 54 -5.21 -3.30 -12.64
CA ARG A 54 -6.07 -4.50 -12.58
C ARG A 54 -7.32 -4.37 -13.44
N GLN A 55 -7.90 -3.18 -13.55
CA GLN A 55 -9.02 -2.93 -14.47
C GLN A 55 -8.65 -3.23 -15.93
N SER A 56 -7.38 -3.08 -16.31
CA SER A 56 -6.93 -3.43 -17.66
C SER A 56 -6.70 -4.93 -17.89
N LEU A 57 -6.62 -5.73 -16.82
CA LEU A 57 -6.22 -7.14 -16.89
C LEU A 57 -7.40 -8.11 -16.76
N PHE A 58 -8.41 -7.78 -15.94
CA PHE A 58 -9.51 -8.69 -15.62
C PHE A 58 -10.78 -8.37 -16.41
N GLN A 59 -11.39 -9.42 -16.96
CA GLN A 59 -12.67 -9.35 -17.66
C GLN A 59 -13.83 -9.44 -16.66
N SER A 60 -15.04 -9.08 -17.10
CA SER A 60 -16.25 -9.00 -16.27
C SER A 60 -16.68 -10.31 -15.58
N ASN A 61 -16.12 -11.46 -15.97
CA ASN A 61 -16.42 -12.76 -15.37
C ASN A 61 -15.48 -13.13 -14.20
N THR A 62 -14.39 -12.39 -14.01
CA THR A 62 -13.48 -12.59 -12.89
C THR A 62 -13.90 -11.62 -11.81
N THR A 63 -14.37 -12.13 -10.66
CA THR A 63 -14.83 -11.33 -9.52
C THR A 63 -13.83 -11.32 -8.37
N GLY A 64 -12.83 -12.22 -8.38
CA GLY A 64 -11.82 -12.32 -7.34
C GLY A 64 -10.41 -12.09 -7.86
N TRP A 65 -9.69 -11.11 -7.30
CA TRP A 65 -8.29 -10.84 -7.64
C TRP A 65 -7.56 -10.00 -6.58
N ARG A 66 -6.23 -10.03 -6.62
CA ARG A 66 -5.39 -9.13 -5.82
C ARG A 66 -5.37 -7.73 -6.41
N LEU A 67 -5.99 -6.78 -5.72
CA LEU A 67 -5.99 -5.38 -6.09
C LEU A 67 -4.63 -4.73 -5.79
N VAL A 68 -4.08 -5.00 -4.60
CA VAL A 68 -2.80 -4.43 -4.14
C VAL A 68 -1.89 -5.55 -3.65
N ALA A 69 -0.67 -5.60 -4.20
CA ALA A 69 0.35 -6.61 -3.97
C ALA A 69 1.62 -6.03 -3.33
N GLY A 70 1.44 -5.18 -2.32
CA GLY A 70 2.52 -4.66 -1.48
C GLY A 70 3.59 -3.92 -2.28
N GLU A 71 4.81 -4.43 -2.18
CA GLU A 71 5.99 -3.90 -2.86
C GLU A 71 5.81 -3.82 -4.38
N GLY A 72 5.10 -4.78 -4.98
CA GLY A 72 4.85 -4.81 -6.43
C GLY A 72 4.05 -3.62 -6.94
N ASP A 73 3.26 -2.98 -6.06
CA ASP A 73 2.45 -1.80 -6.38
C ASP A 73 3.01 -0.51 -5.75
N GLY A 74 4.22 -0.57 -5.20
CA GLY A 74 4.87 0.58 -4.58
C GLY A 74 4.22 1.01 -3.27
N VAL A 75 3.46 0.13 -2.60
CA VAL A 75 2.87 0.33 -1.26
C VAL A 75 3.31 -0.82 -0.34
N PRO A 76 4.59 -0.86 0.06
CA PRO A 76 5.16 -1.99 0.78
C PRO A 76 4.35 -2.37 2.01
N GLY A 77 4.13 -3.67 2.17
CA GLY A 77 3.37 -4.23 3.29
C GLY A 77 1.85 -4.09 3.21
N LEU A 78 1.26 -3.37 2.24
CA LEU A 78 -0.19 -3.33 2.05
C LEU A 78 -0.65 -4.39 1.03
N ILE A 79 -1.55 -5.27 1.46
CA ILE A 79 -2.17 -6.27 0.60
C ILE A 79 -3.68 -6.07 0.62
N VAL A 80 -4.30 -6.06 -0.56
CA VAL A 80 -5.75 -5.97 -0.73
C VAL A 80 -6.19 -7.00 -1.75
N ASP A 81 -7.03 -7.94 -1.32
CA ASP A 81 -7.66 -8.95 -2.17
C ASP A 81 -9.16 -8.63 -2.30
N LEU A 82 -9.66 -8.56 -3.53
CA LEU A 82 -11.08 -8.38 -3.83
C LEU A 82 -11.75 -9.72 -4.06
N TYR A 83 -12.99 -9.82 -3.58
CA TYR A 83 -13.92 -10.93 -3.75
C TYR A 83 -15.30 -10.32 -4.00
N ASP A 84 -15.62 -10.11 -5.27
CA ASP A 84 -16.83 -9.43 -5.74
C ASP A 84 -16.99 -8.04 -5.10
N ASP A 85 -18.00 -7.82 -4.27
CA ASP A 85 -18.26 -6.55 -3.58
C ASP A 85 -17.53 -6.40 -2.24
N THR A 86 -16.63 -7.34 -1.91
CA THR A 86 -15.93 -7.43 -0.63
C THR A 86 -14.42 -7.30 -0.83
N ALA A 87 -13.75 -6.52 0.01
CA ALA A 87 -12.27 -6.50 0.09
C ALA A 87 -11.76 -7.10 1.39
N VAL A 88 -10.66 -7.84 1.31
CA VAL A 88 -9.84 -8.27 2.45
C VAL A 88 -8.52 -7.50 2.41
N MET A 89 -8.27 -6.68 3.42
CA MET A 89 -7.06 -5.89 3.58
C MET A 89 -6.18 -6.46 4.68
N LYS A 90 -4.87 -6.52 4.43
CA LYS A 90 -3.85 -6.94 5.41
C LYS A 90 -2.67 -5.99 5.35
N LEU A 91 -2.09 -5.67 6.51
CA LEU A 91 -0.77 -5.05 6.62
C LEU A 91 0.26 -6.09 7.10
N ASP A 92 1.41 -6.13 6.45
CA ASP A 92 2.42 -7.16 6.68
C ASP A 92 3.54 -6.70 7.63
N GLY A 93 3.27 -6.84 8.93
CA GLY A 93 4.19 -6.53 10.02
C GLY A 93 3.85 -5.23 10.74
N GLY A 94 4.45 -5.03 11.93
CA GLY A 94 4.15 -3.88 12.78
C GLY A 94 4.47 -2.53 12.12
N ALA A 95 5.57 -2.44 11.38
CA ALA A 95 5.95 -1.19 10.76
C ALA A 95 4.94 -0.66 9.72
N PRO A 96 4.41 -1.47 8.78
CA PRO A 96 3.25 -1.09 7.98
C PRO A 96 2.00 -0.76 8.82
N GLU A 97 1.67 -1.55 9.85
CA GLU A 97 0.51 -1.29 10.74
C GLU A 97 0.58 0.08 11.41
N ASP A 98 1.72 0.50 11.98
CA ASP A 98 1.81 1.86 12.56
C ASP A 98 2.13 2.97 11.54
N PHE A 99 2.43 2.65 10.29
CA PHE A 99 2.69 3.67 9.26
C PHE A 99 1.41 4.06 8.52
N TYR A 100 0.64 3.08 8.06
CA TYR A 100 -0.60 3.31 7.35
C TYR A 100 -1.75 3.62 8.34
N GLN A 101 -2.84 4.18 7.81
CA GLN A 101 -4.09 4.34 8.55
C GLN A 101 -5.12 3.33 8.00
N PRO A 102 -5.23 2.12 8.58
CA PRO A 102 -6.05 1.04 8.00
C PRO A 102 -7.51 1.46 7.81
N GLN A 103 -8.09 2.15 8.79
CA GLN A 103 -9.48 2.60 8.73
C GLN A 103 -9.70 3.60 7.60
N ALA A 104 -8.77 4.54 7.39
CA ALA A 104 -8.87 5.52 6.31
C ALA A 104 -8.73 4.85 4.93
N ILE A 105 -7.80 3.91 4.78
CA ILE A 105 -7.64 3.14 3.53
C ILE A 105 -8.89 2.31 3.25
N ALA A 106 -9.43 1.63 4.26
CA ALA A 106 -10.64 0.83 4.12
C ALA A 106 -11.85 1.68 3.69
N GLN A 107 -12.04 2.84 4.33
CA GLN A 107 -13.08 3.79 3.95
C GLN A 107 -12.89 4.30 2.52
N TRP A 108 -11.67 4.67 2.14
CA TRP A 108 -11.36 5.13 0.79
C TRP A 108 -11.66 4.05 -0.24
N LEU A 109 -11.21 2.80 -0.01
CA LEU A 109 -11.47 1.67 -0.91
C LEU A 109 -12.97 1.39 -1.07
N SER A 110 -13.72 1.40 0.03
CA SER A 110 -15.17 1.16 0.02
C SER A 110 -15.89 2.20 -0.85
N HIS A 111 -15.60 3.49 -0.66
CA HIS A 111 -16.20 4.55 -1.47
C HIS A 111 -15.72 4.49 -2.93
N ARG A 112 -14.42 4.27 -3.16
CA ARG A 112 -13.82 4.36 -4.49
C ARG A 112 -14.25 3.23 -5.43
N LEU A 113 -14.51 2.04 -4.87
CA LEU A 113 -14.88 0.84 -5.61
C LEU A 113 -16.32 0.38 -5.36
N ASN A 114 -17.09 1.15 -4.58
CA ASN A 114 -18.47 0.81 -4.18
C ASN A 114 -18.58 -0.58 -3.52
N LEU A 115 -17.68 -0.86 -2.57
CA LEU A 115 -17.64 -2.14 -1.86
C LEU A 115 -18.60 -2.13 -0.67
N SER A 116 -19.32 -3.23 -0.49
CA SER A 116 -20.22 -3.46 0.64
C SER A 116 -19.47 -3.56 1.96
N VAL A 117 -18.27 -4.17 1.95
CA VAL A 117 -17.46 -4.34 3.16
C VAL A 117 -15.96 -4.41 2.85
N VAL A 118 -15.16 -3.86 3.76
CA VAL A 118 -13.71 -4.05 3.78
C VAL A 118 -13.33 -4.69 5.12
N VAL A 119 -12.82 -5.91 5.06
CA VAL A 119 -12.37 -6.68 6.21
C VAL A 119 -10.88 -6.42 6.43
N HIS A 120 -10.50 -5.82 7.56
CA HIS A 120 -9.10 -5.75 7.98
C HIS A 120 -8.73 -7.05 8.72
N ARG A 121 -7.84 -7.84 8.11
CA ARG A 121 -7.33 -9.08 8.71
C ARG A 121 -6.04 -8.79 9.45
N GLN A 122 -6.10 -8.82 10.78
CA GLN A 122 -4.92 -8.79 11.63
C GLN A 122 -4.32 -10.19 11.77
N ARG A 123 -3.00 -10.28 11.98
CA ARG A 123 -2.36 -11.52 12.43
C ARG A 123 -2.82 -11.77 13.88
N GLY A 124 -3.43 -12.93 14.12
CA GLY A 124 -3.61 -13.46 15.48
C GLY A 124 -2.33 -14.04 16.04
#